data_AF-A0A932UH27-F1
#
_entry.id   AF-A0A932UH27-F1
#
_cell.length_a   1.000
_cell.length_b   1.000
_cell.length_c   1.000
_cell.angle_alpha   90.00
_cell.angle_beta   90.00
_cell.angle_gamma   90.00
#
_symmetry.space_group_name_H-M   'P 1'
#
loop_
_entity.id
_entity.type
_entity.pdbx_description
1 polymer ?
#
loop_
_entity_poly.entity_id
_entity_poly.type
_entity_poly.pdbx_seq_one_letter_code
_entity_poly.pdbx_strand_id
1 'polypeptide(L)'
;MPGKMGYFVYTSDDGHRYIVKLFEHNANLPGAGFEPYDRSHGQLAGLPIGLEMRHVHFQQVGRRRRRKIYCGRTDAPLWRVGGEIDLMDYDTFQMVKWVATGRTAESRRMVEWRGRR
;
A
#
# COMPACT_ATOMS: atom_id res chain seq x y z
N MET A 1 -5.06 18.45 -5.04
CA MET A 1 -5.16 18.31 -3.57
C MET A 1 -4.16 17.26 -3.12
N PRO A 2 -3.14 17.61 -2.32
CA PRO A 2 -2.26 16.60 -1.72
C PRO A 2 -3.11 15.66 -0.85
N GLY A 3 -2.96 14.34 -1.06
CA GLY A 3 -3.75 13.34 -0.35
C GLY A 3 -3.62 13.49 1.17
N LYS A 4 -4.74 13.39 1.88
CA LYS A 4 -4.75 13.41 3.34
C LYS A 4 -4.17 12.08 3.87
N MET A 5 -3.39 12.16 4.94
CA MET A 5 -2.98 10.96 5.67
C MET A 5 -4.07 10.54 6.66
N GLY A 6 -4.41 9.26 6.66
CA GLY A 6 -5.34 8.64 7.58
C GLY A 6 -4.76 7.41 8.28
N TYR A 7 -5.48 6.90 9.28
CA TYR A 7 -5.17 5.64 9.94
C TYR A 7 -6.10 4.56 9.41
N PHE A 8 -5.51 3.41 9.07
CA PHE A 8 -6.21 2.28 8.48
C PHE A 8 -5.78 0.99 9.15
N VAL A 9 -6.65 -0.02 9.09
CA VAL A 9 -6.35 -1.38 9.53
C VAL A 9 -5.77 -2.16 8.36
N TYR A 10 -4.60 -2.74 8.58
CA TYR A 10 -3.89 -3.64 7.67
C TYR A 10 -3.91 -5.06 8.22
N THR A 11 -4.32 -6.04 7.41
CA THR A 11 -4.31 -7.46 7.79
C THR A 11 -3.13 -8.16 7.14
N SER A 12 -2.11 -8.57 7.89
CA SER A 12 -0.91 -9.28 7.38
C SER A 12 -1.22 -10.64 6.73
N ASP A 13 -0.21 -11.24 6.09
CA ASP A 13 -0.34 -12.57 5.46
C ASP A 13 -0.68 -13.66 6.50
N ASP A 14 -0.23 -13.49 7.74
CA ASP A 14 -0.52 -14.40 8.86
C ASP A 14 -1.88 -14.12 9.55
N GLY A 15 -2.67 -13.17 9.02
CA GLY A 15 -4.00 -12.82 9.56
C GLY A 15 -3.98 -11.84 10.74
N HIS A 16 -2.81 -11.42 11.23
CA HIS A 16 -2.73 -10.38 12.26
C HIS A 16 -3.10 -9.00 11.71
N ARG A 17 -3.84 -8.22 12.51
CA ARG A 17 -4.30 -6.88 12.15
C ARG A 17 -3.43 -5.82 12.84
N TYR A 18 -3.07 -4.77 12.09
CA TYR A 18 -2.23 -3.67 12.54
C TYR A 18 -2.83 -2.32 12.16
N ILE A 19 -2.53 -1.29 12.94
CA ILE A 19 -2.82 0.10 12.57
C ILE A 19 -1.65 0.63 11.73
N VAL A 20 -1.97 1.14 10.55
CA VAL A 20 -1.01 1.77 9.64
C VAL A 20 -1.44 3.19 9.32
N LYS A 21 -0.46 4.07 9.10
CA LYS A 21 -0.69 5.42 8.61
C LYS A 21 -0.38 5.47 7.12
N LEU A 22 -1.40 5.74 6.31
CA LEU A 22 -1.31 5.72 4.84
C LEU A 22 -2.00 6.95 4.24
N PHE A 23 -1.63 7.26 3.00
CA PHE A 23 -2.40 8.23 2.22
C PHE A 23 -3.75 7.63 1.82
N GLU A 24 -4.82 8.42 1.99
CA GLU A 24 -6.20 8.01 1.69
C GLU A 24 -6.36 7.50 0.26
N HIS A 25 -5.70 8.14 -0.72
CA HIS A 25 -5.80 7.71 -2.13
C HIS A 25 -5.15 6.35 -2.41
N ASN A 26 -4.30 5.82 -1.52
CA ASN A 26 -3.79 4.46 -1.65
C ASN A 26 -4.72 3.48 -0.94
N ALA A 27 -5.24 3.87 0.23
CA ALA A 27 -6.07 3.02 1.05
C ALA A 27 -7.49 2.81 0.49
N ASN A 28 -8.02 3.83 -0.20
CA ASN A 28 -9.36 3.80 -0.80
C ASN A 28 -9.36 3.29 -2.26
N LEU A 29 -8.24 2.82 -2.79
CA LEU A 29 -8.24 2.22 -4.12
C LEU A 29 -9.16 0.99 -4.12
N PRO A 30 -9.91 0.77 -5.22
CA PRO A 30 -10.68 -0.46 -5.38
C PRO A 30 -9.79 -1.66 -5.06
N GLY A 31 -10.29 -2.59 -4.25
CA GLY A 31 -9.53 -3.80 -3.91
C GLY A 31 -8.31 -3.64 -3.01
N ALA A 32 -7.98 -2.43 -2.55
CA ALA A 32 -6.85 -2.24 -1.63
C ALA A 32 -7.10 -2.90 -0.29
N GLY A 33 -8.37 -3.10 0.10
CA GLY A 33 -8.72 -3.95 1.23
C GLY A 33 -8.30 -3.40 2.59
N PHE A 34 -8.08 -2.09 2.68
CA PHE A 34 -7.88 -1.39 3.94
C PHE A 34 -9.24 -0.98 4.54
N GLU A 35 -9.32 -1.02 5.87
CA GLU A 35 -10.50 -0.59 6.61
C GLU A 35 -10.15 0.69 7.39
N PRO A 36 -11.02 1.71 7.46
CA PRO A 36 -10.80 2.87 8.31
C PRO A 36 -10.57 2.45 9.76
N TYR A 37 -9.55 3.00 10.41
CA TYR A 37 -9.38 2.80 11.84
C TYR A 37 -10.42 3.60 12.63
N ASP A 38 -11.08 2.96 13.59
CA ASP A 38 -12.02 3.59 14.51
C ASP A 38 -11.72 3.24 15.98
N ARG A 39 -12.48 3.82 16.92
CA ARG A 39 -12.27 3.61 18.36
C ARG A 39 -12.55 2.18 18.84
N SER A 40 -13.31 1.38 18.09
CA SER A 40 -13.57 -0.03 18.44
C SER A 40 -12.31 -0.89 18.27
N HIS A 41 -11.35 -0.43 17.46
CA HIS A 41 -10.08 -1.10 17.20
C HIS A 41 -8.99 -0.79 18.24
N GLY A 42 -9.33 -0.22 19.40
CA GLY A 42 -8.38 0.33 20.40
C GLY A 42 -7.33 -0.63 20.99
N GLN A 43 -7.32 -1.90 20.58
CA GLN A 43 -6.33 -2.91 20.97
C GLN A 43 -5.32 -3.24 19.85
N LEU A 44 -5.52 -2.74 18.63
CA LEU A 44 -4.61 -3.04 17.53
C LEU A 44 -3.25 -2.36 17.75
N ALA A 45 -2.19 -3.14 17.61
CA ALA A 45 -0.83 -2.60 17.62
C ALA A 45 -0.52 -1.85 16.32
N GLY A 46 0.42 -0.91 16.37
CA GLY A 46 1.01 -0.35 15.17
C GLY A 46 1.78 -1.42 14.37
N LEU A 47 1.97 -1.18 13.07
CA LEU A 47 2.78 -2.04 12.23
C LEU A 47 4.20 -2.19 12.83
N PRO A 48 4.67 -3.41 13.11
CA PRO A 48 5.96 -3.62 13.75
C PRO A 48 7.11 -3.16 12.87
N ILE A 49 8.17 -2.65 13.51
CA ILE A 49 9.38 -2.22 12.81
C ILE A 49 9.97 -3.40 12.03
N GLY A 50 10.34 -3.15 10.78
CA GLY A 50 10.93 -4.16 9.89
C GLY A 50 9.91 -4.98 9.09
N LEU A 51 8.60 -4.84 9.35
CA LEU A 51 7.58 -5.43 8.49
C LEU A 51 7.28 -4.50 7.31
N GLU A 52 7.57 -4.92 6.09
CA GLU A 52 7.17 -4.22 4.87
C GLU A 52 5.82 -4.74 4.38
N MET A 53 4.84 -3.84 4.31
CA MET A 53 3.51 -4.15 3.78
C MET A 53 3.58 -4.62 2.32
N ARG A 54 2.64 -5.47 1.96
CA ARG A 54 2.39 -5.84 0.57
C ARG A 54 2.19 -4.62 -0.31
N HIS A 55 2.78 -4.66 -1.50
CA HIS A 55 2.61 -3.61 -2.49
C HIS A 55 2.74 -4.15 -3.90
N VAL A 56 2.14 -3.42 -4.84
CA VAL A 56 2.23 -3.66 -6.27
C VAL A 56 3.00 -2.52 -6.91
N HIS A 57 3.89 -2.88 -7.84
CA HIS A 57 4.64 -1.94 -8.65
C HIS A 57 3.82 -1.56 -9.87
N PHE A 58 3.51 -0.28 -9.99
CA PHE A 58 2.82 0.28 -11.12
C PHE A 58 3.77 1.10 -11.98
N GLN A 59 3.62 0.97 -13.30
CA GLN A 59 4.30 1.79 -14.29
C GLN A 59 3.30 2.63 -15.06
N GLN A 60 3.59 3.92 -15.21
CA GLN A 60 2.75 4.82 -15.99
C GLN A 60 2.82 4.47 -17.48
N VAL A 61 1.68 4.40 -18.16
CA VAL A 61 1.64 4.14 -19.61
C VAL A 61 2.19 5.35 -20.35
N GLY A 62 3.07 5.11 -21.33
CA GLY A 62 3.69 6.16 -22.14
C GLY A 62 4.79 6.97 -21.42
N ARG A 63 5.12 6.66 -20.16
CA ARG A 63 6.22 7.28 -19.41
C ARG A 63 7.04 6.23 -18.65
N ARG A 64 8.23 6.61 -18.17
CA ARG A 64 9.09 5.73 -17.34
C ARG A 64 8.85 5.90 -15.83
N ARG A 65 7.81 6.63 -15.41
CA ARG A 65 7.48 6.83 -14.00
C ARG A 65 6.99 5.51 -13.39
N ARG A 66 7.47 5.19 -12.19
CA ARG A 66 7.10 4.00 -11.41
C ARG A 66 6.60 4.40 -10.03
N ARG A 67 5.67 3.63 -9.48
CA ARG A 67 5.10 3.88 -8.15
C ARG A 67 4.79 2.56 -7.43
N LYS A 68 5.01 2.55 -6.11
CA LYS A 68 4.50 1.49 -5.22
C LYS A 68 3.10 1.85 -4.74
N ILE A 69 2.17 0.92 -4.84
CA ILE A 69 0.82 1.03 -4.28
C ILE A 69 0.62 -0.10 -3.29
N TYR A 70 0.35 0.25 -2.04
CA TYR A 70 0.15 -0.72 -0.97
C TYR A 70 -1.22 -1.39 -1.08
N CYS A 71 -1.28 -2.66 -0.71
CA CYS A 71 -2.52 -3.45 -0.72
C CYS A 71 -2.69 -4.23 0.59
N GLY A 72 -3.77 -3.93 1.30
CA GLY A 72 -4.26 -4.68 2.45
C GLY A 72 -4.87 -6.03 2.08
N ARG A 73 -5.32 -6.25 0.84
CA ARG A 73 -5.78 -7.57 0.33
C ARG A 73 -5.24 -7.83 -1.09
N THR A 74 -5.07 -9.10 -1.44
CA THR A 74 -4.49 -9.55 -2.72
C THR A 74 -5.48 -10.23 -3.66
N ASP A 75 -6.74 -10.31 -3.26
CA ASP A 75 -7.84 -10.95 -3.98
C ASP A 75 -8.27 -10.15 -5.21
N ALA A 76 -8.13 -8.83 -5.18
CA ALA A 76 -8.59 -7.98 -6.27
C ALA A 76 -7.77 -8.18 -7.57
N PRO A 77 -8.44 -8.33 -8.74
CA PRO A 77 -7.76 -8.55 -10.02
C PRO A 77 -6.75 -7.47 -10.41
N LEU A 78 -6.95 -6.21 -10.00
CA LEU A 78 -6.08 -5.11 -10.38
C LEU A 78 -4.64 -5.20 -9.84
N TRP A 79 -4.40 -6.08 -8.84
CA TRP A 79 -3.08 -6.33 -8.28
C TRP A 79 -2.29 -7.39 -9.06
N ARG A 80 -2.94 -8.08 -9.99
CA ARG A 80 -2.28 -9.03 -10.89
C ARG A 80 -1.52 -8.26 -11.97
N VAL A 81 -0.45 -8.87 -12.48
CA VAL A 81 0.32 -8.29 -13.59
C VAL A 81 -0.62 -8.01 -14.78
N GLY A 82 -0.53 -6.80 -15.33
CA GLY A 82 -1.44 -6.32 -16.38
C GLY A 82 -2.70 -5.62 -15.88
N GLY A 83 -2.96 -5.61 -14.56
CA GLY A 83 -4.03 -4.80 -13.98
C GLY A 83 -3.84 -3.31 -14.23
N GLU A 84 -4.89 -2.61 -14.63
CA GLU A 84 -4.84 -1.18 -14.94
C GLU A 84 -5.56 -0.35 -13.89
N ILE A 85 -5.00 0.82 -13.59
CA ILE A 85 -5.65 1.84 -12.77
C ILE A 85 -5.43 3.22 -13.38
N ASP A 86 -6.42 4.09 -13.22
CA ASP A 86 -6.26 5.51 -13.56
C ASP A 86 -6.06 6.30 -12.27
N LEU A 87 -4.97 7.06 -12.21
CA LEU A 87 -4.66 7.94 -11.09
C LEU A 87 -4.49 9.36 -11.60
N MET A 88 -4.87 10.34 -10.78
CA MET A 88 -4.58 11.75 -11.06
C MET A 88 -3.06 12.00 -10.93
N ASP A 89 -2.44 12.52 -12.00
CA ASP A 89 -1.10 13.13 -11.93
C ASP A 89 -1.27 14.54 -11.36
N TYR A 90 -0.71 14.81 -10.18
CA TYR A 90 -0.86 16.10 -9.52
C TYR A 90 0.04 17.20 -10.08
N ASP A 91 1.02 16.86 -10.93
CA ASP A 91 1.82 17.86 -11.63
C ASP A 91 1.01 18.46 -12.79
N THR A 92 0.24 17.62 -13.51
CA THR A 92 -0.48 18.00 -14.73
C THR A 92 -2.00 18.07 -14.56
N PHE A 93 -2.53 17.64 -13.42
CA PHE A 93 -3.97 17.48 -13.16
C PHE A 93 -4.70 16.64 -14.22
N GLN A 94 -4.01 15.65 -14.80
CA GLN A 94 -4.58 14.72 -15.77
C GLN A 94 -4.73 13.33 -15.16
N MET A 95 -5.81 12.63 -15.53
CA MET A 95 -5.92 11.20 -15.28
C MET A 95 -4.91 10.48 -16.17
N VAL A 96 -4.04 9.69 -15.54
CA VAL A 96 -3.00 8.93 -16.21
C VAL A 96 -3.18 7.46 -15.89
N LYS A 97 -3.03 6.64 -16.93
CA LYS A 97 -3.12 5.19 -16.81
C LYS A 97 -1.83 4.60 -16.25
N TRP A 98 -1.97 3.66 -15.34
CA TRP A 98 -0.88 2.87 -14.77
C TRP A 98 -1.17 1.39 -14.92
N VAL A 99 -0.13 0.61 -15.17
CA VAL A 99 -0.22 -0.85 -15.32
C VAL A 99 0.60 -1.53 -14.23
N ALA A 100 0.02 -2.54 -13.60
CA ALA A 100 0.70 -3.38 -12.63
C ALA A 100 1.77 -4.23 -13.33
N THR A 101 3.01 -4.10 -12.87
CA THR A 101 4.20 -4.76 -13.45
C THR A 101 4.74 -5.89 -12.59
N GLY A 102 4.43 -5.87 -11.30
CA GLY A 102 4.87 -6.90 -10.36
C GLY A 102 4.27 -6.68 -8.98
N ARG A 103 4.26 -7.74 -8.17
CA ARG A 103 3.77 -7.71 -6.79
C ARG A 103 4.86 -8.13 -5.83
N THR A 104 4.91 -7.51 -4.67
CA THR A 104 5.78 -7.89 -3.56
C THR A 104 4.89 -8.41 -2.44
N ALA A 105 5.17 -9.63 -1.98
CA ALA A 105 4.56 -10.20 -0.78
C ALA A 105 5.01 -9.44 0.48
N GLU A 106 4.36 -9.71 1.62
CA GLU A 106 4.85 -9.20 2.89
C GLU A 106 6.28 -9.71 3.12
N SER A 107 7.16 -8.84 3.62
CA SER A 107 8.52 -9.26 3.97
C SER A 107 8.93 -8.66 5.29
N ARG A 108 9.58 -9.48 6.12
CA ARG A 108 10.15 -9.06 7.38
C ARG A 108 11.63 -8.81 7.14
N ARG A 109 12.01 -7.56 7.00
CA ARG A 109 13.41 -7.18 6.94
C ARG A 109 13.96 -7.29 8.36
N MET A 110 14.67 -8.38 8.66
CA MET A 110 15.44 -8.48 9.89
C MET A 110 16.42 -7.30 9.90
N VAL A 111 16.16 -6.33 10.78
CA VAL A 111 17.16 -5.32 11.10
C VAL A 111 18.17 -6.04 11.98
N GLU A 112 19.23 -6.60 11.39
CA GLU A 112 20.39 -7.00 12.17
C GLU A 112 20.91 -5.74 12.88
N TRP A 113 20.64 -5.66 14.17
CA TRP A 113 21.23 -4.64 15.02
C TRP A 113 22.71 -4.98 15.16
N ARG A 114 23.55 -4.47 14.23
CA ARG A 114 24.99 -4.48 14.39
C ARG A 114 25.34 -3.49 15.50
N GLY A 115 25.30 -3.97 16.74
CA GLY A 115 25.78 -3.25 17.89
C GLY A 115 27.22 -2.80 17.63
N ARG A 116 27.42 -1.49 17.51
CA ARG A 116 28.76 -0.91 17.65
C ARG A 116 29.17 -1.14 19.11
N ARG A 117 30.17 -2.00 19.30
CA ARG A 117 31.01 -2.02 20.51
C ARG A 117 31.83 -0.74 20.56
#